data_AF-A0A925U1K2-F1
#
_entry.id   AF-A0A925U1K2-F1
#
_cell.length_a   1.000
_cell.length_b   1.000
_cell.length_c   1.000
_cell.angle_alpha   90.00
_cell.angle_beta   90.00
_cell.angle_gamma   90.00
#
_symmetry.space_group_name_H-M   'P 1'
#
loop_
_entity.id
_entity.type
_entity.pdbx_description
1 polymer ?
#
loop_
_entity_poly.entity_id
_entity_poly.type
_entity_poly.pdbx_seq_one_letter_code
_entity_poly.pdbx_strand_id
1 'polypeptide(L)'
;DENGCVNIDTVIVNSVGEITIYIFNAFSPNADGLNDTYYPIVQGSGTLVDYTIFNRWGEVVYTGGPADMGLGKGWNGELNGKTADIGSYVIIVNAVTSLGDAKFSKGSFLLVR
;
A
#
# COMPACT_ATOMS: atom_id res chain seq x y z
N ASP A 1 41.65 25.25 35.90
CA ASP A 1 41.08 24.11 35.15
C ASP A 1 39.88 24.64 34.37
N GLU A 2 40.01 24.97 33.10
CA GLU A 2 40.13 24.01 31.99
C GLU A 2 39.34 22.73 32.27
N ASN A 3 38.01 22.81 32.37
CA ASN A 3 37.14 21.63 32.32
C ASN A 3 35.73 22.02 31.84
N GLY A 4 35.64 22.35 30.55
CA GLY A 4 34.40 22.29 29.79
C GLY A 4 33.94 20.84 29.68
N CYS A 5 33.24 20.34 30.70
CA CYS A 5 32.66 19.01 30.66
C CYS A 5 31.34 19.07 29.89
N VAL A 6 31.41 18.84 28.59
CA VAL A 6 30.22 18.57 27.77
C VAL A 6 30.09 17.05 27.67
N ASN A 7 29.06 16.50 28.30
CA ASN A 7 28.72 15.08 28.18
C ASN A 7 27.80 14.93 26.96
N ILE A 8 28.27 14.24 25.93
CA ILE A 8 27.48 13.95 24.73
C ILE A 8 27.06 12.49 24.83
N ASP A 9 25.76 12.27 25.04
CA ASP A 9 25.15 10.95 24.96
C ASP A 9 24.43 10.79 23.61
N THR A 10 24.43 9.58 23.06
CA THR A 10 23.79 9.25 21.78
C THR A 10 22.63 8.30 22.05
N VAL A 11 21.39 8.80 21.96
CA VAL A 11 20.21 7.95 21.95
C VAL A 11 19.93 7.52 20.51
N ILE A 12 20.08 6.23 20.23
CA ILE A 12 19.64 5.65 18.96
C ILE A 12 18.13 5.41 19.07
N VAL A 13 17.33 6.27 18.44
CA VAL A 13 15.89 6.03 18.27
C VAL A 13 15.72 4.99 17.16
N ASN A 14 15.71 3.72 17.54
CA ASN A 14 15.30 2.66 16.63
C ASN A 14 13.78 2.71 16.51
N SER A 15 13.29 3.08 15.34
CA SER A 15 11.87 3.00 15.03
C SER A 15 11.45 1.53 14.84
N VAL A 16 11.31 0.82 15.95
CA VAL A 16 10.87 -0.58 15.95
C VAL A 16 9.37 -0.61 15.72
N GLY A 17 8.93 -1.27 14.65
CA GLY A 17 7.51 -1.45 14.35
C GLY A 17 6.88 -0.37 13.47
N GLU A 18 7.67 0.52 12.86
CA GLU A 18 7.13 1.38 11.81
C GLU A 18 6.96 0.62 10.50
N ILE A 19 5.84 0.91 9.83
CA ILE A 19 5.57 0.46 8.47
C ILE A 19 5.18 1.65 7.63
N THR A 20 5.50 1.56 6.34
CA THR A 20 5.03 2.51 5.33
C THR A 20 4.12 1.77 4.36
N ILE A 21 2.94 2.33 4.10
CA ILE A 21 1.99 1.81 3.11
C ILE A 21 2.08 2.70 1.87
N TYR A 22 2.54 2.13 0.77
CA TYR A 22 2.60 2.79 -0.53
C TYR A 22 1.39 2.43 -1.36
N ILE A 23 0.73 3.48 -1.85
CA ILE A 23 -0.41 3.41 -2.78
C ILE A 23 0.04 4.11 -4.06
N PHE A 24 0.09 3.37 -5.17
CA PHE A 24 0.49 3.93 -6.46
C PHE A 24 -0.60 4.85 -7.01
N ASN A 25 -0.22 5.87 -7.77
CA ASN A 25 -1.14 6.85 -8.32
C ASN A 25 -1.82 6.39 -9.62
N ALA A 26 -1.27 5.40 -10.34
CA ALA A 26 -1.84 4.88 -11.57
C ALA A 26 -1.37 3.45 -11.88
N PHE A 27 -2.12 2.75 -12.73
CA PHE A 27 -1.71 1.48 -13.34
C PHE A 27 -2.35 1.30 -14.72
N SER A 28 -1.72 0.47 -15.56
CA SER A 28 -2.06 0.26 -16.96
C SER A 28 -2.12 -1.23 -17.27
N PRO A 29 -3.28 -1.90 -17.13
CA PRO A 29 -3.42 -3.31 -17.46
C PRO A 29 -3.47 -3.51 -18.98
N ASN A 30 -2.30 -3.42 -19.62
CA ASN A 30 -2.09 -3.51 -21.08
C ASN A 30 -1.22 -4.72 -21.49
N ALA A 31 -0.83 -5.55 -20.52
CA ALA A 31 -0.01 -6.74 -20.68
C ALA A 31 1.43 -6.46 -21.17
N ASP A 32 1.99 -5.28 -20.87
CA ASP A 32 3.40 -4.97 -21.15
C ASP A 32 4.36 -5.42 -20.02
N GLY A 33 3.82 -5.96 -18.92
CA GLY A 33 4.56 -6.41 -17.75
C GLY A 33 4.81 -5.31 -16.72
N LEU A 34 4.38 -4.07 -16.96
CA LEU A 34 4.60 -2.91 -16.12
C LEU A 34 3.27 -2.41 -15.53
N ASN A 35 3.10 -2.58 -14.22
CA ASN A 35 1.89 -2.14 -13.50
C ASN A 35 0.59 -2.72 -14.09
N ASP A 36 0.63 -3.99 -14.51
CA ASP A 36 -0.55 -4.70 -15.05
C ASP A 36 -1.57 -5.07 -13.98
N THR A 37 -1.14 -5.11 -12.72
CA THR A 37 -2.03 -5.33 -11.58
C THR A 37 -1.83 -4.28 -10.50
N TYR A 38 -2.92 -3.97 -9.81
CA TYR A 38 -2.94 -2.97 -8.75
C TYR A 38 -3.08 -3.61 -7.38
N TYR A 39 -2.12 -3.34 -6.51
CA TYR A 39 -2.10 -3.76 -5.10
C TYR A 39 -1.23 -2.78 -4.29
N PRO A 40 -1.49 -2.61 -2.98
CA PRO A 40 -0.68 -1.77 -2.13
C PRO A 40 0.64 -2.46 -1.75
N ILE A 41 1.67 -1.68 -1.45
CA ILE A 41 2.93 -2.21 -0.90
C ILE A 41 3.05 -1.80 0.56
N VAL A 42 3.25 -2.78 1.44
CA VAL A 42 3.64 -2.56 2.83
C VAL A 42 5.13 -2.80 2.97
N GLN A 43 5.87 -1.78 3.39
CA GLN A 43 7.30 -1.86 3.70
C GLN A 43 7.54 -1.70 5.20
N GLY A 44 8.62 -2.31 5.71
CA GLY A 44 8.97 -2.30 7.12
C GLY A 44 8.55 -3.59 7.83
N SER A 45 8.56 -3.56 9.16
CA SER A 45 8.22 -4.73 9.99
C SER A 45 6.72 -4.79 10.24
N GLY A 46 5.96 -5.22 9.24
CA GLY A 46 4.54 -5.51 9.39
C GLY A 46 3.95 -6.16 8.14
N THR A 47 2.65 -6.43 8.20
CA THR A 47 1.96 -7.28 7.24
C THR A 47 0.67 -6.61 6.78
N LEU A 48 0.39 -6.70 5.47
CA LEU A 48 -0.92 -6.38 4.92
C LEU A 48 -1.97 -7.30 5.55
N VAL A 49 -3.12 -6.77 5.93
CA VAL A 49 -4.26 -7.56 6.40
C VAL A 49 -5.23 -7.75 5.24
N ASP A 50 -5.70 -6.63 4.67
CA ASP A 50 -6.58 -6.61 3.51
C ASP A 50 -6.51 -5.25 2.81
N TYR A 51 -7.06 -5.19 1.60
CA TYR A 51 -7.39 -3.94 0.95
C TYR A 51 -8.65 -4.09 0.10
N THR A 52 -9.35 -2.97 -0.09
CA THR A 52 -10.55 -2.90 -0.90
C THR A 52 -10.44 -1.75 -1.89
N ILE A 53 -10.76 -2.02 -3.15
CA ILE A 53 -10.81 -1.04 -4.23
C ILE A 53 -12.26 -0.74 -4.55
N PHE A 54 -12.56 0.54 -4.75
CA PHE A 54 -13.88 1.05 -5.07
C PHE A 54 -13.85 1.85 -6.38
N ASN A 55 -14.91 1.75 -7.16
CA ASN A 55 -15.11 2.64 -8.31
C ASN A 55 -15.59 4.03 -7.85
N ARG A 56 -15.77 4.94 -8.82
CA ARG A 56 -16.24 6.32 -8.58
C ARG A 56 -17.61 6.43 -7.92
N TRP A 57 -18.41 5.37 -7.95
CA TRP A 57 -19.75 5.30 -7.35
C TRP A 57 -19.75 4.72 -5.93
N GLY A 58 -18.57 4.33 -5.42
CA GLY A 58 -18.42 3.71 -4.12
C GLY A 58 -18.71 2.20 -4.12
N GLU A 59 -18.87 1.58 -5.28
CA GLU A 59 -19.06 0.13 -5.38
C GLU A 59 -17.71 -0.58 -5.28
N VAL A 60 -17.68 -1.68 -4.54
CA VAL A 60 -16.49 -2.54 -4.43
C VAL A 60 -16.22 -3.21 -5.77
N VAL A 61 -15.01 -3.03 -6.30
CA VAL A 61 -14.57 -3.69 -7.54
C VAL A 61 -13.59 -4.83 -7.28
N TYR A 62 -12.86 -4.77 -6.17
CA TYR A 62 -11.89 -5.79 -5.80
C TYR A 62 -11.60 -5.76 -4.31
N THR A 63 -11.39 -6.94 -3.73
CA THR A 63 -10.86 -7.12 -2.37
C THR A 63 -9.67 -8.04 -2.45
N GLY A 64 -8.57 -7.64 -1.82
CA GLY A 64 -7.33 -8.39 -1.82
C GLY A 64 -6.73 -8.53 -0.44
N GLY A 65 -5.63 -9.29 -0.37
CA GLY A 65 -4.99 -9.65 0.89
C GLY A 65 -3.50 -9.96 0.76
N PRO A 66 -2.89 -10.58 1.78
CA PRO A 66 -1.44 -10.81 1.84
C PRO A 66 -0.90 -11.63 0.66
N ALA A 67 -1.72 -12.50 0.07
CA ALA A 67 -1.34 -13.35 -1.06
C ALA A 67 -1.05 -12.58 -2.36
N ASP A 68 -1.48 -11.31 -2.42
CA ASP A 68 -1.36 -10.45 -3.60
C ASP A 68 0.03 -9.79 -3.68
N MET A 69 0.69 -9.64 -2.52
CA MET A 69 1.96 -8.94 -2.40
C MET A 69 3.11 -9.69 -3.08
N GLY A 70 3.87 -8.98 -3.91
CA GLY A 70 5.14 -9.46 -4.48
C GLY A 70 5.00 -10.50 -5.60
N LEU A 71 3.79 -10.95 -5.92
CA LEU A 71 3.53 -11.94 -6.97
C LEU A 71 2.84 -11.34 -8.21
N GLY A 72 2.62 -10.02 -8.24
CA GLY A 72 1.82 -9.37 -9.28
C GLY A 72 0.36 -9.83 -9.27
N LYS A 73 -0.13 -10.37 -8.15
CA LYS A 73 -1.48 -10.93 -8.00
C LYS A 73 -2.40 -9.88 -7.40
N GLY A 74 -2.53 -8.72 -8.05
CA GLY A 74 -3.48 -7.68 -7.64
C GLY A 74 -4.72 -7.63 -8.54
N TRP A 75 -5.45 -6.53 -8.46
CA TRP A 75 -6.54 -6.26 -9.38
C TRP A 75 -6.01 -5.96 -10.78
N ASN A 76 -6.44 -6.72 -11.79
CA ASN A 76 -6.02 -6.57 -13.19
C ASN A 76 -6.88 -5.58 -14.00
N GLY A 77 -7.77 -4.81 -13.35
CA GLY A 77 -8.67 -3.90 -14.04
C GLY A 77 -9.88 -4.58 -14.71
N GLU A 78 -10.20 -5.81 -14.34
CA GLU A 78 -11.44 -6.49 -14.74
C GLU A 78 -12.43 -6.59 -13.57
N LEU A 79 -13.71 -6.43 -13.87
CA LEU A 79 -14.82 -6.61 -12.95
C LEU A 79 -15.85 -7.54 -13.60
N ASN A 80 -16.10 -8.70 -13.01
CA ASN A 80 -17.07 -9.69 -13.51
C ASN A 80 -16.81 -10.08 -14.99
N GLY A 81 -15.55 -10.27 -15.36
CA GLY A 81 -15.13 -10.61 -16.73
C GLY A 81 -15.28 -9.48 -17.75
N LYS A 82 -15.58 -8.26 -17.29
CA LYS A 82 -15.61 -7.06 -18.13
C LYS A 82 -14.47 -6.13 -17.76
N THR A 83 -13.89 -5.51 -18.78
CA THR A 83 -12.92 -4.43 -18.65
C THR A 83 -13.53 -3.27 -17.85
N ALA A 84 -12.87 -2.87 -16.76
CA ALA A 84 -13.33 -1.75 -15.94
C ALA A 84 -13.08 -0.40 -16.63
N ASP A 85 -13.92 0.59 -16.36
CA ASP A 85 -13.82 1.92 -16.96
C ASP A 85 -12.50 2.63 -16.63
N ILE A 86 -12.00 3.42 -17.58
CA ILE A 86 -10.88 4.33 -17.33
C ILE A 86 -11.35 5.41 -16.34
N GLY A 87 -10.50 5.76 -15.37
CA GLY A 87 -10.78 6.84 -14.44
C GLY A 87 -10.22 6.62 -13.05
N SER A 88 -10.76 7.39 -12.09
CA SER A 88 -10.32 7.36 -10.70
C SER A 88 -11.01 6.26 -9.90
N TYR A 89 -10.20 5.58 -9.09
CA TYR A 89 -10.60 4.57 -8.13
C TYR A 89 -10.09 4.96 -6.75
N VAL A 90 -10.73 4.42 -5.72
CA VAL A 90 -10.32 4.60 -4.32
C VAL A 90 -9.84 3.26 -3.78
N ILE A 91 -8.78 3.28 -2.98
CA ILE A 91 -8.31 2.11 -2.24
C ILE A 91 -8.28 2.41 -0.75
N ILE A 92 -8.71 1.43 0.03
CA ILE A 92 -8.58 1.38 1.48
C ILE A 92 -7.69 0.19 1.81
N VAL A 93 -6.68 0.40 2.66
CA VAL A 93 -5.67 -0.59 3.03
C VAL A 93 -5.62 -0.72 4.54
N ASN A 94 -5.69 -1.95 5.02
CA ASN A 94 -5.50 -2.31 6.42
C ASN A 94 -4.23 -3.13 6.55
N ALA A 95 -3.37 -2.76 7.49
CA ALA A 95 -2.13 -3.47 7.80
C ALA A 95 -1.93 -3.54 9.32
N VAL A 96 -1.00 -4.39 9.75
CA VAL A 96 -0.61 -4.53 11.15
C VAL A 96 0.90 -4.48 11.27
N THR A 97 1.42 -3.74 12.25
CA THR A 97 2.86 -3.74 12.54
C THR A 97 3.27 -5.05 13.21
N SER A 98 4.57 -5.32 13.30
CA SER A 98 5.10 -6.48 14.04
C SER A 98 4.83 -6.41 15.55
N LEU A 99 4.41 -5.26 16.06
CA LEU A 99 4.00 -5.05 17.45
C LEU A 99 2.49 -5.28 17.66
N GLY A 100 1.73 -5.54 16.60
CA GLY A 100 0.28 -5.74 16.64
C GLY A 100 -0.54 -4.47 16.46
N ASP A 101 0.09 -3.32 16.20
CA ASP A 101 -0.63 -2.06 16.01
C ASP A 101 -1.32 -2.05 14.64
N ALA A 102 -2.61 -1.76 14.63
CA ALA A 102 -3.34 -1.56 13.39
C ALA A 102 -2.90 -0.27 12.68
N LYS A 103 -2.74 -0.37 11.37
CA LYS A 103 -2.45 0.75 10.48
C LYS A 103 -3.44 0.77 9.34
N PHE A 104 -3.88 1.98 9.02
CA PHE A 104 -4.88 2.25 8.01
C PHE A 104 -4.33 3.26 7.02
N SER A 105 -4.58 3.03 5.74
CA SER A 105 -4.31 4.02 4.69
C SER A 105 -5.46 4.07 3.71
N LYS A 106 -5.72 5.27 3.20
CA LYS A 106 -6.70 5.53 2.14
C LYS A 106 -6.01 6.33 1.05
N GLY A 107 -6.26 5.96 -0.20
CA GLY A 107 -5.74 6.68 -1.35
C GLY A 107 -6.66 6.59 -2.55
N SER A 108 -6.23 7.21 -3.63
CA SER A 108 -6.89 7.16 -4.93
C SER A 108 -5.87 6.99 -6.03
N PHE A 109 -6.27 6.34 -7.11
CA PHE A 109 -5.41 6.08 -8.26
C PHE A 109 -6.20 6.11 -9.56
N LEU A 110 -5.48 6.23 -10.67
CA LEU A 110 -6.03 6.21 -12.01
C LEU A 110 -5.84 4.84 -12.66
N LEU A 111 -6.92 4.30 -13.21
CA LEU A 111 -6.85 3.26 -14.23
C LEU A 111 -6.68 3.95 -15.57
N VAL A 112 -5.60 3.65 -16.28
CA VAL A 112 -5.30 4.15 -17.63
C VAL A 112 -5.06 2.97 -18.58
N ARG A 113 -5.08 3.21 -19.90
CA ARG A 113 -4.77 2.23 -20.95
C ARG A 113 -4.05 2.90 -22.11
#